data_AF-A0A644ZM59-F1
#
_entry.id   AF-A0A644ZM59-F1
#
_cell.length_a   1.000
_cell.length_b   1.000
_cell.length_c   1.000
_cell.angle_alpha   90.00
_cell.angle_beta   90.00
_cell.angle_gamma   90.00
#
_symmetry.space_group_name_H-M   'P 1'
#
loop_
_entity.id
_entity.type
_entity.pdbx_description
1 polymer ?
#
loop_
_entity_poly.entity_id
_entity_poly.type
_entity_poly.pdbx_seq_one_letter_code
_entity_poly.pdbx_strand_id
1 'polypeptide(L)' 'MNVKDKVIAVTGGAGAIGATQTKLLAENGAEVWVLDLAAGPVTFAKSVR' A
#
# COMPACT_ATOMS: atom_id res chain seq x y z
N MET A 1 -0.26 0.21 19.15
CA MET A 1 -0.91 -1.05 18.69
C MET A 1 0.07 -2.21 18.82
N ASN A 2 -0.39 -3.46 18.85
CA ASN A 2 0.51 -4.64 18.86
C ASN A 2 0.89 -5.06 17.41
N VAL A 3 1.60 -4.19 16.70
CA VAL A 3 1.95 -4.38 15.27
C VAL A 3 3.43 -4.17 14.96
N LYS A 4 4.23 -3.78 15.95
CA LYS A 4 5.67 -3.62 15.80
C LYS A 4 6.31 -4.92 15.31
N ASP A 5 7.21 -4.80 14.34
CA ASP A 5 7.98 -5.91 13.74
C ASP A 5 7.08 -6.94 13.01
N LYS A 6 5.84 -6.57 12.67
CA LYS A 6 4.94 -7.39 11.83
C LYS A 6 4.94 -6.88 10.39
N VAL A 7 4.74 -7.80 9.46
CA VAL A 7 4.49 -7.50 8.03
C VAL A 7 2.98 -7.52 7.79
N ILE A 8 2.44 -6.46 7.18
CA ILE A 8 1.00 -6.29 6.93
C ILE A 8 0.78 -5.90 5.46
N ALA A 9 -0.09 -6.64 4.77
CA ALA A 9 -0.58 -6.25 3.45
C ALA A 9 -1.90 -5.48 3.57
N VAL A 10 -2.00 -4.31 2.92
CA VAL A 10 -3.20 -3.46 2.89
C VAL A 10 -3.67 -3.31 1.45
N THR A 11 -4.87 -3.84 1.14
CA THR A 11 -5.55 -3.65 -0.15
C THR A 11 -6.34 -2.34 -0.16
N GLY A 12 -6.27 -1.56 -1.24
CA GLY A 12 -6.85 -0.22 -1.29
C GLY A 12 -6.14 0.78 -0.37
N GLY A 13 -4.88 0.48 -0.01
CA GLY A 13 -4.13 1.19 1.03
C GLY A 13 -3.56 2.54 0.60
N ALA A 14 -3.73 2.96 -0.66
CA ALA A 14 -3.24 4.24 -1.17
C ALA A 14 -4.31 5.35 -1.14
N GLY A 15 -5.59 5.01 -0.92
CA GLY A 15 -6.70 5.96 -0.92
C GLY A 15 -7.51 5.99 0.39
N ALA A 16 -8.21 7.11 0.62
CA ALA A 16 -9.22 7.30 1.66
C ALA A 16 -8.84 6.69 3.03
N ILE A 17 -9.65 5.75 3.53
CA ILE A 17 -9.44 5.09 4.83
C ILE A 17 -8.17 4.23 4.79
N GLY A 18 -7.89 3.56 3.67
CA GLY A 18 -6.72 2.71 3.50
C GLY A 18 -5.42 3.48 3.71
N ALA A 19 -5.31 4.69 3.17
CA ALA A 19 -4.14 5.56 3.37
C ALA A 19 -3.91 5.90 4.85
N THR A 20 -4.97 6.24 5.58
CA THR A 20 -4.90 6.53 7.01
C THR A 20 -4.48 5.30 7.81
N GLN A 21 -5.02 4.11 7.48
CA GLN A 21 -4.66 2.85 8.14
C GLN A 21 -3.20 2.48 7.87
N THR A 22 -2.76 2.51 6.60
CA THR A 22 -1.36 2.27 6.20
C THR A 22 -0.40 3.15 6.98
N LYS A 23 -0.69 4.46 7.06
CA LYS A 23 0.13 5.43 7.79
C LYS A 23 0.21 5.08 9.28
N LEU A 24 -0.93 4.84 9.91
CA LEU A 24 -1.00 4.55 11.34
C LEU A 24 -0.27 3.24 11.71
N LEU A 25 -0.38 2.22 10.86
CA LEU A 25 0.31 0.93 11.03
C LEU A 25 1.83 1.11 10.91
N ALA A 26 2.31 1.85 9.90
CA ALA A 26 3.72 2.14 9.71
C ALA A 26 4.30 2.95 10.89
N GLU A 27 3.60 3.98 11.35
CA GLU A 27 3.98 4.79 12.53
C GLU A 27 4.04 3.95 13.83
N ASN A 28 3.33 2.82 13.89
CA ASN A 28 3.37 1.88 15.01
C ASN A 28 4.42 0.75 14.82
N GLY A 29 5.31 0.86 13.83
CA GLY A 29 6.46 -0.03 13.64
C GLY A 29 6.17 -1.30 12.83
N ALA A 30 5.06 -1.33 12.07
CA ALA A 30 4.82 -2.39 11.10
C ALA A 30 5.56 -2.13 9.78
N GLU A 31 6.01 -3.19 9.11
CA GLU A 31 6.33 -3.16 7.69
C GLU A 31 5.02 -3.30 6.90
N VAL A 32 4.69 -2.29 6.07
CA VAL A 32 3.40 -2.22 5.39
C VAL A 32 3.57 -2.32 3.88
N TRP A 33 2.92 -3.31 3.28
CA TRP A 33 2.85 -3.51 1.83
C TRP A 33 1.50 -3.03 1.33
N VAL A 34 1.49 -2.02 0.47
CA VAL A 34 0.26 -1.46 -0.09
C VAL A 34 -0.02 -2.07 -1.46
N LEU A 35 -1.20 -2.67 -1.60
CA LEU A 35 -1.72 -3.15 -2.87
C LEU A 35 -2.89 -2.25 -3.26
N ASP A 36 -2.72 -1.45 -4.30
CA ASP A 36 -3.78 -0.60 -4.81
C ASP A 36 -3.82 -0.64 -6.34
N LEU A 37 -4.99 -0.36 -6.89
CA LEU A 37 -5.13 -0.20 -8.32
C LEU A 37 -4.53 1.15 -8.73
N ALA A 38 -3.76 1.16 -9.81
CA ALA A 38 -3.27 2.41 -10.37
C ALA A 38 -4.46 3.30 -10.74
N ALA A 39 -4.44 4.55 -10.28
CA ALA A 39 -5.41 5.55 -10.71
C ALA A 39 -5.09 5.96 -12.16
N GLY A 40 -5.65 5.23 -13.11
CA GLY A 40 -5.52 5.49 -14.54
C GLY A 40 -5.86 4.27 -15.39
N PRO A 41 -6.18 4.44 -16.68
CA PRO A 41 -6.24 3.32 -17.61
C PRO A 41 -4.87 2.61 -17.61
N VAL A 42 -4.89 1.28 -17.56
CA VAL A 42 -3.67 0.46 -17.64
C VAL A 42 -3.03 0.67 -19.01
N THR A 43 -2.01 1.53 -19.10
CA THR A 43 -1.21 1.71 -20.31
C THR A 43 -0.05 0.72 -20.31
N PHE A 44 -0.16 -0.33 -21.12
CA PHE A 44 0.97 -1.20 -21.42
C PHE A 44 1.89 -0.52 -22.43
N ALA A 45 3.00 0.06 -21.97
CA ALA A 45 4.09 0.45 -22.87
C ALA A 45 4.96 -0.77 -23.16
N LYS A 46 4.94 -1.26 -24.40
CA LYS A 46 5.85 -2.32 -24.85
C LYS A 46 7.27 -1.75 -24.87
N SER A 47 8.13 -2.20 -23.96
CA SER A 47 9.57 -1.99 -24.07
C SER A 47 10.05 -2.71 -25.32
N VAL A 48 10.43 -1.95 -26.35
CA VAL A 48 11.20 -2.47 -27.48
C VAL A 48 12.65 -2.43 -27.04
N ARG A 49 13.27 -3.61 -26.97
CA ARG A 49 14.72 -3.75 -26.79
C ARG A 49 15.44 -3.33 -28.06
#